data_AF-A0A2H6A086-F1
#
_entry.id   AF-A0A2H6A086-F1
#
_cell.length_a   1.000
_cell.length_b   1.000
_cell.length_c   1.000
_cell.angle_alpha   90.00
_cell.angle_beta   90.00
_cell.angle_gamma   90.00
#
_symmetry.space_group_name_H-M   'P 1'
#
loop_
_entity.id
_entity.type
_entity.pdbx_description
1 polymer ?
#
loop_
_entity_poly.entity_id
_entity_poly.type
_entity_poly.pdbx_seq_one_letter_code
_entity_poly.pdbx_strand_id
1 'polypeptide(L)'
;MSDKPIQRVGDALERYLEKSGLTDRLAQASVIEEWPRLVGERIARVCQPESVSQDGTLFVKVSSGAWMQELQLMTPEILERLRAEGKKINRIMWRAA
;
A
#
# COMPACT_ATOMS: atom_id res chain seq x y z
N MET A 1 -37.14 8.89 34.11
CA MET A 1 -35.67 8.86 34.14
C MET A 1 -35.20 7.83 33.12
N SER A 2 -34.77 8.25 31.94
CA SER A 2 -34.02 7.39 31.01
C SER A 2 -32.88 8.21 30.45
N ASP A 3 -31.77 8.20 31.18
CA ASP A 3 -30.48 8.72 30.75
C ASP A 3 -29.86 7.68 29.82
N LYS A 4 -30.04 7.88 28.51
CA LYS A 4 -29.31 7.11 27.50
C LYS A 4 -27.95 7.81 27.38
N PRO A 5 -26.83 7.19 27.80
CA PRO A 5 -25.55 7.87 27.69
C PRO A 5 -25.28 8.07 26.21
N ILE A 6 -25.20 9.33 25.79
CA ILE A 6 -24.72 9.73 24.48
C ILE A 6 -23.28 9.19 24.43
N GLN A 7 -23.08 8.01 23.83
CA GLN A 7 -21.75 7.53 23.49
C GLN A 7 -21.13 8.66 22.68
N ARG A 8 -20.12 9.31 23.26
CA ARG A 8 -19.56 10.54 22.70
C ARG A 8 -19.04 10.16 21.33
N VAL A 9 -19.52 10.87 20.31
CA VAL A 9 -19.08 10.71 18.92
C VAL A 9 -17.54 10.73 18.82
N GLY A 10 -16.87 11.44 19.75
CA GLY A 10 -15.41 11.41 19.94
C GLY A 10 -14.83 10.00 20.11
N ASP A 11 -15.38 9.18 21.00
CA ASP A 11 -14.84 7.83 21.28
C ASP A 11 -15.02 6.89 20.08
N ALA A 12 -16.10 7.07 19.30
CA ALA A 12 -16.33 6.28 18.09
C ALA A 12 -15.40 6.70 16.95
N LEU A 13 -15.16 8.00 16.82
CA LEU A 13 -14.24 8.57 15.82
C LEU A 13 -12.79 8.19 16.12
N GLU A 14 -12.37 8.27 17.39
CA GLU A 14 -11.03 7.90 17.84
C GLU A 14 -10.73 6.42 17.57
N ARG A 15 -11.64 5.51 17.98
CA ARG A 15 -11.54 4.08 17.67
C ARG A 15 -11.50 3.79 16.16
N TYR A 16 -12.23 4.55 15.36
CA TYR A 16 -12.21 4.40 13.91
C TYR A 16 -10.87 4.83 13.31
N LEU A 17 -10.33 5.97 13.76
CA LEU A 17 -9.02 6.48 13.32
C LEU A 17 -7.89 5.53 13.72
N GLU A 18 -7.90 5.03 14.95
CA GLU A 18 -6.93 4.02 15.42
C GLU A 18 -6.99 2.73 14.61
N LYS A 19 -8.20 2.20 14.37
CA LYS A 19 -8.39 0.97 13.61
C LYS A 19 -8.00 1.14 12.15
N SER A 20 -8.29 2.30 11.55
CA SER A 20 -7.85 2.63 10.19
C SER A 20 -6.33 2.68 10.12
N GLY A 21 -5.68 3.42 11.03
CA GLY A 21 -4.22 3.53 11.07
C GLY A 21 -3.51 2.19 11.28
N LEU A 22 -4.07 1.30 12.10
CA LEU A 22 -3.55 -0.07 12.27
C LEU A 22 -3.70 -0.90 10.99
N THR A 23 -4.87 -0.80 10.34
CA THR A 23 -5.15 -1.50 9.07
C THR A 23 -4.20 -1.05 7.97
N ASP A 24 -3.93 0.25 7.87
CA ASP A 24 -3.03 0.82 6.87
C ASP A 24 -1.57 0.38 7.10
N ARG A 25 -1.12 0.36 8.36
CA ARG A 25 0.21 -0.15 8.73
C ARG A 25 0.38 -1.64 8.41
N LEU A 26 -0.64 -2.45 8.67
CA LEU A 26 -0.63 -3.87 8.33
C LEU A 26 -0.62 -4.09 6.82
N ALA A 27 -1.41 -3.32 6.07
CA ALA A 27 -1.41 -3.37 4.62
C ALA A 27 -0.03 -3.00 4.05
N GLN A 28 0.59 -1.95 4.57
CA GLN A 28 1.94 -1.52 4.23
C GLN A 28 2.98 -2.62 4.50
N ALA A 29 2.96 -3.21 5.69
CA ALA A 29 3.87 -4.30 6.05
C ALA A 29 3.74 -5.49 5.09
N SER A 30 2.50 -5.90 4.78
CA SER A 30 2.25 -7.06 3.92
C SER A 30 2.73 -6.87 2.47
N VAL A 31 2.64 -5.66 1.90
CA VAL A 31 3.12 -5.40 0.53
C VAL A 31 4.64 -5.43 0.48
N ILE A 32 5.30 -4.94 1.52
CA ILE A 32 6.76 -4.92 1.60
C ILE A 32 7.30 -6.35 1.75
N GLU A 33 6.70 -7.13 2.65
CA GLU A 33 7.12 -8.52 2.91
C GLU A 33 6.84 -9.46 1.74
N GLU A 34 5.67 -9.32 1.10
CA GLU A 34 5.24 -10.23 0.04
C GLU A 34 5.68 -9.79 -1.37
N TRP A 35 6.44 -8.70 -1.51
CA TRP A 35 6.74 -8.09 -2.81
C TRP A 35 7.18 -9.08 -3.89
N PRO A 36 8.17 -9.97 -3.67
CA PRO A 36 8.59 -10.94 -4.69
C PRO A 36 7.47 -11.86 -5.16
N ARG A 37 6.56 -12.25 -4.25
CA ARG A 37 5.38 -13.07 -4.57
C ARG A 37 4.38 -12.29 -5.42
N LEU A 38 4.16 -11.02 -5.11
CA LEU A 38 3.17 -10.15 -5.75
C LEU A 38 3.57 -9.76 -7.18
N VAL A 39 4.84 -9.40 -7.39
CA VAL A 39 5.33 -8.89 -8.69
C VAL A 39 6.13 -9.90 -9.49
N GLY A 40 6.61 -10.97 -8.85
CA GLY A 40 7.49 -11.96 -9.42
C GLY A 40 8.98 -11.57 -9.34
N GLU A 41 9.82 -12.60 -9.30
CA GLU A 41 11.27 -12.51 -9.11
C GLU A 41 11.98 -11.51 -10.04
N ARG A 42 11.56 -11.43 -11.31
CA ARG A 42 12.19 -10.54 -12.29
C ARG A 42 12.08 -9.07 -11.89
N ILE A 43 10.89 -8.66 -11.44
CA ILE A 43 10.61 -7.27 -11.05
C ILE A 43 11.21 -6.99 -9.67
N ALA A 44 11.07 -7.92 -8.73
CA ALA A 44 11.60 -7.78 -7.38
C ALA A 44 13.14 -7.65 -7.32
N ARG A 45 13.87 -8.20 -8.31
CA ARG A 45 15.32 -8.01 -8.43
C ARG A 45 15.76 -6.58 -8.75
N VAL A 46 14.88 -5.78 -9.37
CA VAL A 46 15.24 -4.46 -9.90
C VAL A 46 14.52 -3.33 -9.19
N CYS A 47 13.56 -3.63 -8.32
CA CYS A 47 12.85 -2.64 -7.54
C CYS A 47 12.39 -3.17 -6.18
N GLN A 48 12.30 -2.29 -5.18
CA GLN A 48 11.92 -2.61 -3.82
C GLN A 48 10.88 -1.61 -3.31
N PRO A 49 9.77 -2.05 -2.70
CA PRO A 49 8.79 -1.17 -2.11
C PRO A 49 9.35 -0.57 -0.83
N GLU A 50 9.14 0.73 -0.63
CA GLU A 50 9.63 1.44 0.55
C GLU A 50 8.49 1.82 1.49
N SER A 51 7.36 2.26 0.93
CA SER A 51 6.23 2.72 1.73
C SER A 51 4.93 2.73 0.95
N VAL A 52 3.82 2.70 1.69
CA VAL A 52 2.47 2.93 1.18
C VAL A 52 1.91 4.11 1.94
N SER A 53 1.49 5.17 1.25
CA SER A 53 0.78 6.28 1.87
C SER A 53 -0.69 5.95 2.12
N GLN A 54 -1.33 6.72 2.99
CA GLN A 54 -2.75 6.54 3.36
C GLN A 54 -3.72 6.63 2.16
N ASP A 55 -3.35 7.32 1.09
CA ASP A 55 -4.14 7.41 -0.16
C ASP A 55 -3.96 6.20 -1.09
N GLY A 56 -3.16 5.20 -0.68
CA GLY A 56 -2.87 4.01 -1.47
C GLY A 56 -1.79 4.21 -2.53
N THR A 57 -0.94 5.23 -2.41
CA THR A 57 0.25 5.36 -3.28
C THR A 57 1.38 4.48 -2.74
N LEU A 58 1.82 3.51 -3.54
CA LEU A 58 2.99 2.67 -3.27
C LEU A 58 4.24 3.35 -3.83
N PHE A 59 5.21 3.65 -2.96
CA PHE A 59 6.52 4.15 -3.37
C PHE A 59 7.49 3.00 -3.54
N VAL A 60 8.13 2.93 -4.71
CA VAL A 60 9.05 1.84 -5.06
C VAL A 60 10.37 2.43 -5.55
N LYS A 61 11.46 2.02 -4.93
CA LYS A 61 12.82 2.36 -5.34
C LYS A 61 13.29 1.41 -6.43
N VAL A 62 13.86 1.94 -7.51
CA VAL A 62 14.35 1.17 -8.65
C VAL A 62 15.87 1.23 -8.68
N SER A 63 16.53 0.08 -8.76
CA SER A 63 18.00 -0.04 -8.67
C SER A 63 18.74 0.50 -9.89
N SER A 64 18.08 0.68 -11.04
CA SER A 64 18.69 1.27 -12.23
C SER A 64 17.67 2.00 -13.11
N GLY A 65 18.11 3.12 -13.72
CA GLY A 65 17.27 3.92 -14.62
C GLY A 65 16.81 3.18 -15.88
N ALA A 66 17.53 2.14 -16.31
CA ALA A 66 17.19 1.35 -17.50
C ALA A 66 15.83 0.65 -17.39
N TRP A 67 15.38 0.35 -16.17
CA TRP A 67 14.10 -0.33 -15.92
C TRP A 67 12.90 0.61 -15.81
N MET A 68 13.11 1.92 -15.69
CA MET A 68 12.00 2.86 -15.43
C MET A 68 10.93 2.83 -16.52
N GLN A 69 11.32 2.79 -17.80
CA GLN A 69 10.35 2.76 -18.90
C GLN A 69 9.54 1.46 -18.89
N GLU A 70 10.20 0.32 -18.71
CA GLU A 70 9.53 -0.97 -18.67
C GLU A 70 8.58 -1.07 -17.46
N LEU A 71 9.01 -0.63 -16.27
CA LEU A 71 8.17 -0.63 -15.07
C LEU A 71 6.95 0.29 -15.20
N GLN A 72 7.09 1.43 -15.88
CA GLN A 72 5.94 2.29 -16.19
C GLN A 72 4.92 1.58 -17.09
N LEU A 73 5.38 0.89 -18.14
CA LEU A 73 4.50 0.12 -19.03
C LEU A 73 3.81 -1.04 -18.29
N MET A 74 4.50 -1.68 -17.35
CA MET A 74 3.98 -2.78 -16.55
C MET A 74 3.09 -2.33 -15.37
N THR A 75 3.04 -1.03 -15.07
CA THR A 75 2.33 -0.50 -13.90
C THR A 75 0.85 -0.93 -13.83
N PRO A 76 0.07 -0.91 -14.94
CA PRO A 76 -1.32 -1.37 -14.92
C PRO A 76 -1.44 -2.84 -14.49
N GLU A 77 -0.60 -3.72 -15.06
CA GLU A 77 -0.59 -5.14 -14.74
C GLU A 77 -0.22 -5.40 -13.27
N ILE A 78 0.79 -4.68 -12.77
CA ILE A 78 1.22 -4.79 -11.37
C ILE A 78 0.10 -4.35 -10.43
N LEU A 79 -0.60 -3.24 -10.74
CA LEU A 79 -1.74 -2.78 -9.94
C LEU A 79 -2.90 -3.78 -9.94
N GLU A 80 -3.16 -4.44 -11.07
CA GLU A 80 -4.18 -5.50 -11.14
C GLU A 80 -3.81 -6.70 -10.26
N ARG A 81 -2.55 -7.15 -10.31
CA ARG A 81 -2.06 -8.25 -9.45
C ARG A 81 -2.18 -7.90 -7.97
N LEU A 82 -1.75 -6.69 -7.58
CA LEU A 82 -1.86 -6.21 -6.21
C LEU A 82 -3.32 -6.18 -5.74
N ARG A 83 -4.24 -5.74 -6.60
CA ARG A 83 -5.67 -5.72 -6.30
C ARG A 83 -6.26 -7.11 -6.16
N ALA A 84 -5.86 -8.05 -7.03
CA ALA A 84 -6.29 -9.45 -6.95
C ALA A 84 -5.87 -10.11 -5.62
N GLU A 85 -4.74 -9.67 -5.06
CA GLU A 85 -4.21 -10.08 -3.76
C GLU A 85 -4.78 -9.27 -2.58
N GLY A 86 -5.82 -8.46 -2.81
CA GLY A 86 -6.51 -7.68 -1.79
C GLY A 86 -5.72 -6.46 -1.29
N LYS A 87 -4.61 -6.10 -1.94
CA LYS A 87 -3.81 -4.92 -1.56
C LYS A 87 -4.52 -3.65 -2.04
N LYS A 88 -4.69 -2.68 -1.14
CA LYS A 88 -5.34 -1.39 -1.42
C LYS A 88 -4.37 -0.38 -2.03
N ILE A 89 -3.82 -0.69 -3.21
CA ILE A 89 -2.88 0.17 -3.93
C ILE A 89 -3.56 0.78 -5.15
N ASN A 90 -3.56 2.11 -5.23
CA ASN A 90 -4.21 2.88 -6.29
C ASN A 90 -3.22 3.41 -7.33
N ARG A 91 -1.96 3.60 -6.92
CA ARG A 91 -0.89 4.15 -7.78
C ARG A 91 0.47 3.63 -7.34
N ILE A 92 1.39 3.51 -8.29
CA ILE A 92 2.80 3.23 -8.02
C ILE A 92 3.65 4.44 -8.42
N MET A 93 4.47 4.92 -7.48
CA MET A 93 5.46 5.96 -7.70
C MET A 93 6.84 5.33 -7.74
N TRP A 94 7.35 5.14 -8.95
CA TRP A 94 8.70 4.64 -9.19
C TRP A 94 9.72 5.77 -8.96
N ARG A 95 10.73 5.51 -8.11
CA ARG A 95 11.79 6.45 -7.79
C ARG A 95 13.14 5.84 -8.17
N ALA A 96 13.95 6.58 -8.92
CA ALA A 96 15.33 6.19 -9.15
C ALA A 96 16.09 6.18 -7.82
N ALA A 97 16.94 5.18 -7.63
CA ALA A 97 17.81 5.06 -6.46
C ALA A 97 18.88 6.14 -6.38
#